data_AF-A0A3D8VS12-F1
#
_entry.id   AF-A0A3D8VS12-F1
#
_cell.length_a   1.000
_cell.length_b   1.000
_cell.length_c   1.000
_cell.angle_alpha   90.00
_cell.angle_beta   90.00
_cell.angle_gamma   90.00
#
_symmetry.space_group_name_H-M   'P 1'
#
loop_
_entity.id
_entity.type
_entity.pdbx_description
1 polymer ?
#
loop_
_entity_poly.entity_id
_entity_poly.type
_entity_poly.pdbx_seq_one_letter_code
_entity_poly.pdbx_strand_id
1 'polypeptide(L)'
;PGFDGSPAVSSWERNRLDCFVQGDDNNLWHKWWDGSRWRQWENLGAPRGGVRSSPTAVSWGPNRIDCFVRGRNDVMWHKWWNGTRWSEWEDLRSPRGGFDGAPGVSSWAQNRLDCFVRGDNNQLWHKWWDGRQWRNWENLGAPRGGVRSSPAAVSWGRNRIDCFVRGANDHMWHKWYS
;
A
#
# COMPACT_ATOMS: atom_id res chain seq x y z
N PRO A 1 -22.77 3.80 1.99
CA PRO A 1 -22.13 2.51 1.61
C PRO A 1 -21.63 1.80 2.86
N GLY A 2 -21.76 0.48 2.94
CA GLY A 2 -20.94 -0.28 3.87
C GLY A 2 -19.49 -0.27 3.40
N PHE A 3 -18.59 -0.58 4.31
CA PHE A 3 -17.15 -0.64 4.07
C PHE A 3 -16.65 -2.04 4.39
N ASP A 4 -15.75 -2.54 3.56
CA ASP A 4 -15.10 -3.84 3.73
C ASP A 4 -13.64 -3.65 4.14
N GLY A 5 -13.19 -4.50 5.06
CA GLY A 5 -11.83 -4.49 5.61
C GLY A 5 -11.45 -3.25 6.43
N SER A 6 -10.15 -3.12 6.71
CA SER A 6 -9.58 -2.03 7.49
C SER A 6 -9.38 -0.75 6.67
N PRO A 7 -9.59 0.44 7.26
CA PRO A 7 -9.23 1.70 6.63
C PRO A 7 -7.71 1.87 6.55
N ALA A 8 -7.26 2.68 5.58
CA ALA A 8 -5.91 3.25 5.56
C ALA A 8 -5.98 4.77 5.81
N VAL A 9 -4.97 5.31 6.48
CA VAL A 9 -4.83 6.75 6.71
C VAL A 9 -3.41 7.20 6.42
N SER A 10 -3.25 8.37 5.82
CA SER A 10 -1.96 9.03 5.66
C SER A 10 -2.11 10.55 5.77
N SER A 11 -0.99 11.22 6.01
CA SER A 11 -0.90 12.66 6.13
C SER A 11 0.27 13.13 5.28
N TRP A 12 0.03 14.13 4.43
CA TRP A 12 1.06 14.73 3.57
C TRP A 12 1.45 16.15 4.01
N GLU A 13 0.76 16.71 5.00
CA GLU A 13 1.11 17.98 5.65
C GLU A 13 0.52 18.07 7.06
N ARG A 14 0.95 19.08 7.83
CA ARG A 14 0.40 19.34 9.17
C ARG A 14 -1.10 19.66 9.07
N ASN A 15 -1.89 19.08 9.98
CA ASN A 15 -3.34 19.29 10.05
C ASN A 15 -4.09 18.83 8.79
N ARG A 16 -3.56 17.78 8.13
CA ARG A 16 -4.17 17.08 7.01
C ARG A 16 -4.22 15.59 7.29
N LEU A 17 -5.36 14.97 7.05
CA LEU A 17 -5.54 13.52 7.10
C LEU A 17 -6.37 13.07 5.90
N ASP A 18 -5.94 12.00 5.25
CA ASP A 18 -6.64 11.38 4.13
C ASP A 18 -6.93 9.92 4.50
N CYS A 19 -8.21 9.53 4.46
CA CYS A 19 -8.69 8.21 4.85
C CYS A 19 -9.28 7.47 3.64
N PHE A 20 -8.89 6.20 3.50
CA PHE A 20 -9.26 5.35 2.38
C PHE A 20 -9.91 4.06 2.88
N VAL A 21 -10.95 3.62 2.20
CA VAL A 21 -11.68 2.38 2.50
C VAL A 21 -12.13 1.69 1.23
N GLN A 22 -12.23 0.37 1.25
CA GLN A 22 -12.95 -0.37 0.22
C GLN A 22 -14.45 -0.29 0.53
N GLY A 23 -15.27 0.09 -0.45
CA GLY A 23 -16.73 0.02 -0.34
C GLY A 23 -17.25 -1.37 -0.72
N ASP A 24 -18.50 -1.68 -0.36
CA ASP A 24 -19.19 -2.92 -0.78
C ASP A 24 -19.32 -3.05 -2.31
N ASP A 25 -19.22 -1.92 -3.02
CA ASP A 25 -19.19 -1.83 -4.48
C ASP A 25 -17.80 -2.18 -5.08
N ASN A 26 -16.85 -2.58 -4.24
CA ASN A 26 -15.44 -2.82 -4.55
C ASN A 26 -14.70 -1.61 -5.14
N ASN A 27 -15.21 -0.39 -4.90
CA ASN A 27 -14.50 0.85 -5.20
C ASN A 27 -13.64 1.29 -4.02
N LEU A 28 -12.59 2.06 -4.32
CA LEU A 28 -11.85 2.81 -3.32
C LEU A 28 -12.59 4.10 -3.01
N TRP A 29 -12.96 4.30 -1.76
CA TRP A 29 -13.57 5.53 -1.27
C TRP A 29 -12.56 6.33 -0.45
N HIS A 30 -12.58 7.64 -0.62
CA HIS A 30 -11.68 8.57 0.03
C HIS A 30 -12.45 9.69 0.73
N LYS A 31 -12.01 10.07 1.92
CA LYS A 31 -12.42 11.33 2.57
C LYS A 31 -11.22 11.94 3.28
N TRP A 32 -11.25 13.24 3.49
CA TRP A 32 -10.13 13.92 4.11
C TRP A 32 -10.53 15.03 5.06
N TRP A 33 -9.65 15.34 6.01
CA TRP A 33 -9.69 16.51 6.85
C TRP A 33 -8.92 17.64 6.17
N ASP A 34 -9.57 18.78 5.89
CA ASP A 34 -8.96 19.92 5.19
C ASP A 34 -8.32 20.97 6.11
N GLY A 35 -8.15 20.63 7.40
CA GLY A 35 -7.68 21.55 8.42
C GLY A 35 -8.81 22.25 9.19
N SER A 36 -10.04 22.23 8.67
CA SER A 36 -11.21 22.86 9.28
C SER A 36 -12.40 21.92 9.44
N ARG A 37 -12.59 20.99 8.48
CA ARG A 37 -13.67 20.02 8.49
C ARG A 37 -13.30 18.76 7.72
N TRP A 38 -14.04 17.69 8.00
CA TRP A 38 -14.05 16.53 7.13
C TRP A 38 -14.84 16.83 5.85
N ARG A 39 -14.27 16.44 4.71
CA ARG A 39 -14.97 16.43 3.44
C ARG A 39 -15.85 15.21 3.30
N GLN A 40 -16.81 15.31 2.38
CA GLN A 40 -17.65 14.20 2.00
C GLN A 40 -16.80 13.10 1.37
N TRP A 41 -17.30 11.88 1.46
CA TRP A 41 -16.70 10.76 0.75
C TRP A 41 -16.75 11.00 -0.77
N GLU A 42 -15.61 10.82 -1.42
CA GLU A 42 -15.49 10.77 -2.87
C GLU A 42 -15.17 9.34 -3.32
N ASN A 43 -15.79 8.93 -4.43
CA ASN A 43 -15.53 7.64 -5.05
C ASN A 43 -14.33 7.77 -6.00
N LEU A 44 -13.24 7.05 -5.73
CA LEU A 44 -12.04 7.03 -6.56
C LEU A 44 -12.08 5.94 -7.65
N GLY A 45 -13.23 5.27 -7.78
CA GLY A 45 -13.46 4.13 -8.66
C GLY A 45 -12.72 2.89 -8.19
N ALA A 46 -12.55 1.95 -9.11
CA ALA A 46 -11.81 0.72 -8.87
C ALA A 46 -10.85 0.42 -10.02
N PRO A 47 -9.77 -0.33 -9.77
CA PRO A 47 -9.03 -0.97 -10.84
C PRO A 47 -9.91 -2.02 -11.55
N ARG A 48 -9.45 -2.50 -12.71
CA ARG A 48 -10.19 -3.51 -13.47
C ARG A 48 -10.44 -4.77 -12.62
N GLY A 49 -11.72 -5.07 -12.39
CA GLY A 49 -12.15 -6.23 -11.61
C GLY A 49 -12.30 -6.00 -10.10
N GLY A 50 -12.23 -4.74 -9.64
CA GLY A 50 -12.53 -4.35 -8.26
C GLY A 50 -11.32 -4.36 -7.33
N VAL A 51 -11.42 -3.57 -6.25
CA VAL A 51 -10.55 -3.68 -5.07
C VAL A 51 -10.85 -5.00 -4.35
N ARG A 52 -9.81 -5.70 -3.86
CA ARG A 52 -9.90 -7.01 -3.20
C ARG A 52 -9.03 -7.13 -1.94
N SER A 53 -8.68 -5.99 -1.35
CA SER A 53 -7.97 -5.92 -0.08
C SER A 53 -8.29 -4.58 0.58
N SER A 54 -8.08 -4.51 1.90
CA SER A 54 -7.88 -3.22 2.56
C SER A 54 -6.85 -2.38 1.80
N PRO A 55 -7.07 -1.07 1.64
CA PRO A 55 -6.10 -0.20 1.02
C PRO A 55 -4.87 0.00 1.91
N THR A 56 -3.82 0.57 1.33
CA THR A 56 -2.68 1.13 2.04
C THR A 56 -2.39 2.49 1.46
N ALA A 57 -2.16 3.48 2.32
CA ALA A 57 -1.90 4.86 1.92
C ALA A 57 -0.58 5.35 2.52
N VAL A 58 0.21 6.06 1.73
CA VAL A 58 1.52 6.59 2.15
C VAL A 58 1.76 7.94 1.49
N SER A 59 2.48 8.83 2.17
CA SER A 59 2.97 10.09 1.60
C SER A 59 4.49 10.14 1.69
N TRP A 60 5.11 10.75 0.68
CA TRP A 60 6.55 11.03 0.63
C TRP A 60 6.85 12.53 0.56
N GLY A 61 5.82 13.37 0.67
CA GLY A 61 5.97 14.82 0.66
C GLY A 61 4.65 15.57 0.46
N PRO A 62 4.71 16.91 0.55
CA PRO A 62 3.55 17.77 0.41
C PRO A 62 2.80 17.53 -0.90
N ASN A 63 1.47 17.61 -0.85
CA ASN A 63 0.57 17.42 -1.99
C ASN A 63 0.73 16.07 -2.72
N ARG A 64 1.22 15.06 -2.01
CA ARG A 64 1.37 13.71 -2.56
C ARG A 64 0.87 12.65 -1.59
N ILE A 65 -0.06 11.84 -2.06
CA ILE A 65 -0.47 10.62 -1.39
C ILE A 65 -0.63 9.51 -2.42
N ASP A 66 -0.13 8.33 -2.08
CA ASP A 66 -0.11 7.14 -2.92
C ASP A 66 -0.94 6.06 -2.22
N CYS A 67 -1.84 5.44 -2.97
CA CYS A 67 -2.76 4.41 -2.49
C CYS A 67 -2.55 3.12 -3.26
N PHE A 68 -2.52 2.01 -2.52
CA PHE A 68 -2.26 0.69 -3.06
C PHE A 68 -3.31 -0.30 -2.61
N VAL A 69 -3.70 -1.19 -3.51
CA VAL A 69 -4.66 -2.27 -3.27
C VAL A 69 -4.25 -3.52 -4.04
N ARG A 70 -4.74 -4.68 -3.59
CA ARG A 70 -4.81 -5.87 -4.43
C ARG A 70 -6.09 -5.83 -5.27
N GLY A 71 -5.99 -6.13 -6.56
CA GLY A 71 -7.13 -6.28 -7.46
C GLY A 71 -7.33 -7.72 -7.93
N ARG A 72 -8.09 -7.89 -9.03
CA ARG A 72 -8.29 -9.20 -9.66
C ARG A 72 -6.96 -9.81 -10.13
N ASN A 73 -6.87 -11.15 -10.07
CA ASN A 73 -5.67 -11.93 -10.41
C ASN A 73 -4.43 -11.52 -9.59
N ASP A 74 -4.67 -11.08 -8.36
CA ASP A 74 -3.64 -10.70 -7.39
C ASP A 74 -2.66 -9.66 -7.93
N VAL A 75 -3.16 -8.76 -8.79
CA VAL A 75 -2.39 -7.62 -9.30
C VAL A 75 -2.38 -6.51 -8.26
N MET A 76 -1.21 -5.91 -8.03
CA MET A 76 -1.11 -4.71 -7.22
C MET A 76 -1.48 -3.51 -8.07
N TRP A 77 -2.42 -2.71 -7.60
CA TRP A 77 -2.87 -1.49 -8.27
C TRP A 77 -2.48 -0.27 -7.46
N HIS A 78 -2.10 0.78 -8.17
CA HIS A 78 -1.62 2.03 -7.61
C HIS A 78 -2.45 3.21 -8.14
N LYS A 79 -2.82 4.13 -7.25
CA LYS A 79 -3.47 5.40 -7.57
C LYS A 79 -2.89 6.49 -6.68
N TRP A 80 -2.64 7.68 -7.21
CA TRP A 80 -2.02 8.74 -6.44
C TRP A 80 -2.64 10.10 -6.69
N TRP A 81 -2.56 10.96 -5.68
CA TRP A 81 -2.83 12.39 -5.79
C TRP A 81 -1.55 13.14 -6.14
N ASN A 82 -1.62 14.09 -7.08
CA ASN A 82 -0.47 14.87 -7.52
C ASN A 82 -0.51 16.36 -7.14
N GLY A 83 -1.41 16.75 -6.23
CA GLY A 83 -1.66 18.16 -5.88
C GLY A 83 -2.80 18.80 -6.64
N THR A 84 -3.28 18.18 -7.72
CA THR A 84 -4.35 18.75 -8.55
C THR A 84 -5.44 17.73 -8.89
N ARG A 85 -5.06 16.47 -9.14
CA ARG A 85 -6.00 15.39 -9.44
C ARG A 85 -5.47 14.05 -8.99
N TRP A 86 -6.38 13.10 -8.84
CA TRP A 86 -6.05 11.69 -8.77
C TRP A 86 -5.62 11.17 -10.14
N SER A 87 -4.64 10.27 -10.16
CA SER A 87 -4.21 9.55 -11.36
C SER A 87 -5.28 8.56 -11.83
N GLU A 88 -5.11 8.01 -13.03
CA GLU A 88 -5.72 6.72 -13.37
C GLU A 88 -5.11 5.58 -12.54
N TRP A 89 -5.77 4.42 -12.52
CA TRP A 89 -5.24 3.22 -11.88
C TRP A 89 -4.05 2.66 -12.68
N GLU A 90 -2.92 2.49 -12.02
CA GLU A 90 -1.68 1.95 -12.58
C GLU A 90 -1.51 0.47 -12.17
N ASP A 91 -1.31 -0.41 -13.15
CA ASP A 91 -1.04 -1.84 -12.97
C ASP A 91 0.44 -2.05 -12.62
N LEU A 92 0.73 -2.45 -11.38
CA LEU A 92 2.08 -2.73 -10.90
C LEU A 92 2.49 -4.20 -11.04
N ARG A 93 1.66 -5.00 -11.71
CA ARG A 93 1.75 -6.45 -11.84
C ARG A 93 1.68 -7.14 -10.48
N SER A 94 1.83 -8.45 -10.51
CA SER A 94 1.98 -9.30 -9.33
C SER A 94 3.40 -9.88 -9.26
N PRO A 95 3.90 -10.24 -8.05
CA PRO A 95 5.02 -11.14 -7.95
C PRO A 95 4.68 -12.50 -8.59
N ARG A 96 5.70 -13.29 -8.91
CA ARG A 96 5.50 -14.59 -9.56
C ARG A 96 4.59 -15.47 -8.71
N GLY A 97 3.46 -15.86 -9.29
CA GLY A 97 2.49 -16.75 -8.66
C GLY A 97 1.36 -16.03 -7.92
N GLY A 98 1.35 -14.70 -7.83
CA GLY A 98 0.32 -13.95 -7.10
C GLY A 98 0.74 -13.59 -5.67
N PHE A 99 -0.11 -12.81 -5.00
CA PHE A 99 0.05 -12.43 -3.60
C PHE A 99 -1.30 -12.33 -2.91
N ASP A 100 -1.27 -12.44 -1.57
CA ASP A 100 -2.48 -12.39 -0.76
C ASP A 100 -2.40 -11.36 0.36
N GLY A 101 -3.58 -10.84 0.72
CA GLY A 101 -3.76 -9.78 1.71
C GLY A 101 -3.51 -8.37 1.18
N ALA A 102 -3.49 -7.40 2.10
CA ALA A 102 -3.13 -6.02 1.81
C ALA A 102 -1.60 -5.87 1.65
N PRO A 103 -1.13 -4.97 0.76
CA PRO A 103 0.26 -4.55 0.72
C PRO A 103 0.70 -3.84 2.01
N GLY A 104 2.01 -3.82 2.27
CA GLY A 104 2.63 -2.91 3.24
C GLY A 104 3.51 -1.94 2.48
N VAL A 105 3.35 -0.62 2.69
CA VAL A 105 4.07 0.39 1.91
C VAL A 105 4.66 1.45 2.81
N SER A 106 5.90 1.85 2.53
CA SER A 106 6.57 2.94 3.22
C SER A 106 7.38 3.80 2.25
N SER A 107 7.76 4.99 2.70
CA SER A 107 8.68 5.88 2.01
C SER A 107 9.74 6.38 3.00
N TRP A 108 11.00 6.37 2.57
CA TRP A 108 12.11 6.93 3.34
C TRP A 108 12.62 8.28 2.82
N ALA A 109 12.13 8.74 1.65
CA ALA A 109 12.47 10.04 1.08
C ALA A 109 11.48 10.45 -0.01
N GLN A 110 11.58 11.73 -0.38
CA GLN A 110 10.94 12.21 -1.58
C GLN A 110 11.37 11.38 -2.80
N ASN A 111 10.38 10.92 -3.55
CA ASN A 111 10.42 10.20 -4.81
C ASN A 111 10.83 8.74 -4.64
N ARG A 112 10.47 8.18 -3.48
CA ARG A 112 10.69 6.80 -3.13
C ARG A 112 9.42 6.19 -2.54
N LEU A 113 9.09 4.99 -3.00
CA LEU A 113 8.08 4.13 -2.39
C LEU A 113 8.60 2.70 -2.40
N ASP A 114 8.37 1.96 -1.34
CA ASP A 114 8.75 0.56 -1.20
C ASP A 114 7.52 -0.23 -0.76
N CYS A 115 7.14 -1.19 -1.59
CA CYS A 115 5.94 -2.00 -1.46
C CYS A 115 6.32 -3.44 -1.13
N PHE A 116 5.72 -3.97 -0.08
CA PHE A 116 5.91 -5.34 0.38
C PHE A 116 4.60 -6.10 0.30
N VAL A 117 4.65 -7.36 -0.13
CA VAL A 117 3.48 -8.25 -0.14
C VAL A 117 3.88 -9.66 0.29
N ARG A 118 2.92 -10.40 0.84
CA ARG A 118 3.05 -11.84 1.03
C ARG A 118 2.65 -12.54 -0.27
N GLY A 119 3.61 -13.12 -0.98
CA GLY A 119 3.32 -13.94 -2.16
C GLY A 119 2.59 -15.24 -1.79
N ASP A 120 1.93 -15.87 -2.77
CA ASP A 120 1.17 -17.12 -2.56
C ASP A 120 2.06 -18.30 -2.13
N ASN A 121 3.36 -18.21 -2.43
CA ASN A 121 4.40 -19.10 -1.94
C ASN A 121 4.83 -18.82 -0.48
N ASN A 122 4.08 -17.98 0.24
CA ASN A 122 4.36 -17.48 1.59
C ASN A 122 5.74 -16.81 1.74
N GLN A 123 6.30 -16.27 0.65
CA GLN A 123 7.52 -15.47 0.66
C GLN A 123 7.18 -13.98 0.76
N LEU A 124 8.08 -13.19 1.35
CA LEU A 124 7.99 -11.74 1.30
C LEU A 124 8.52 -11.27 -0.06
N TRP A 125 7.73 -10.49 -0.77
CA TRP A 125 8.11 -9.88 -2.05
C TRP A 125 8.17 -8.37 -1.93
N HIS A 126 9.07 -7.76 -2.70
CA HIS A 126 9.31 -6.34 -2.68
C HIS A 126 9.31 -5.74 -4.10
N LYS A 127 8.72 -4.55 -4.24
CA LYS A 127 8.74 -3.72 -5.45
C LYS A 127 8.86 -2.28 -5.03
N TRP A 128 9.62 -1.47 -5.78
CA TRP A 128 9.82 -0.08 -5.38
C TRP A 128 9.81 0.87 -6.56
N TRP A 129 9.44 2.12 -6.26
CA TRP A 129 9.61 3.28 -7.11
C TRP A 129 10.94 3.95 -6.77
N ASP A 130 11.80 4.17 -7.75
CA ASP A 130 13.13 4.75 -7.55
C ASP A 130 13.25 6.23 -7.95
N GLY A 131 12.11 6.86 -8.22
CA GLY A 131 12.03 8.22 -8.67
C GLY A 131 11.91 8.40 -10.18
N ARG A 132 12.08 7.32 -10.95
CA ARG A 132 11.97 7.33 -12.42
C ARG A 132 11.05 6.23 -12.92
N GLN A 133 11.13 5.05 -12.31
CA GLN A 133 10.34 3.89 -12.72
C GLN A 133 10.11 2.93 -11.56
N TRP A 134 9.05 2.13 -11.70
CA TRP A 134 8.88 0.95 -10.89
C TRP A 134 9.91 -0.11 -11.25
N ARG A 135 10.58 -0.68 -10.25
CA ARG A 135 11.46 -1.84 -10.43
C ARG A 135 10.68 -3.14 -10.43
N ASN A 136 11.30 -4.23 -10.84
CA ASN A 136 10.64 -5.54 -10.86
C ASN A 136 10.43 -6.06 -9.44
N TRP A 137 9.46 -6.97 -9.30
CA TRP A 137 9.26 -7.71 -8.05
C TRP A 137 10.51 -8.55 -7.74
N GLU A 138 11.01 -8.45 -6.52
CA GLU A 138 12.09 -9.28 -5.99
C GLU A 138 11.61 -10.10 -4.79
N ASN A 139 12.08 -11.34 -4.69
CA ASN A 139 11.76 -12.23 -3.58
C ASN A 139 12.78 -12.02 -2.46
N LEU A 140 12.31 -11.67 -1.26
CA LEU A 140 13.13 -11.41 -0.09
C LEU A 140 13.27 -12.61 0.84
N GLY A 141 12.69 -13.75 0.47
CA GLY A 141 12.64 -14.94 1.28
C GLY A 141 11.57 -14.87 2.37
N ALA A 142 11.64 -15.81 3.31
CA ALA A 142 10.77 -15.86 4.47
C ALA A 142 11.44 -16.62 5.62
N PRO A 143 10.97 -16.42 6.86
CA PRO A 143 11.30 -17.33 7.95
C PRO A 143 10.84 -18.77 7.64
N ARG A 144 11.39 -19.74 8.38
CA ARG A 144 11.01 -21.15 8.26
C ARG A 144 9.48 -21.30 8.41
N GLY A 145 8.86 -21.97 7.45
CA GLY A 145 7.40 -22.16 7.41
C GLY A 145 6.61 -21.03 6.74
N GLY A 146 7.26 -19.92 6.37
CA GLY A 146 6.68 -18.85 5.57
C GLY A 146 6.07 -17.69 6.36
N VAL A 147 5.73 -16.63 5.64
CA VAL A 147 4.99 -15.46 6.11
C VAL A 147 3.48 -15.78 6.20
N ARG A 148 2.81 -15.32 7.26
CA ARG A 148 1.38 -15.61 7.54
C ARG A 148 0.49 -14.37 7.73
N SER A 149 1.05 -13.17 7.72
CA SER A 149 0.30 -11.91 7.75
C SER A 149 0.58 -11.07 6.50
N SER A 150 -0.27 -10.09 6.24
CA SER A 150 0.14 -8.92 5.47
C SER A 150 1.36 -8.25 6.12
N PRO A 151 2.30 -7.71 5.32
CA PRO A 151 3.44 -6.97 5.85
C PRO A 151 3.04 -5.58 6.36
N ALA A 152 3.70 -5.14 7.43
CA ALA A 152 3.66 -3.76 7.89
C ALA A 152 5.04 -3.13 7.65
N ALA A 153 5.10 -2.05 6.87
CA ALA A 153 6.34 -1.36 6.52
C ALA A 153 6.38 0.03 7.15
N VAL A 154 7.54 0.44 7.65
CA VAL A 154 7.77 1.76 8.25
C VAL A 154 9.16 2.25 7.93
N SER A 155 9.33 3.56 7.84
CA SER A 155 10.63 4.23 7.78
C SER A 155 10.72 5.21 8.94
N TRP A 156 11.88 5.27 9.58
CA TRP A 156 12.22 6.26 10.61
C TRP A 156 13.37 7.18 10.19
N GLY A 157 13.89 7.00 8.98
CA GLY A 157 15.05 7.74 8.50
C GLY A 157 15.36 7.47 7.03
N ARG A 158 16.17 8.36 6.45
CA ARG A 158 16.60 8.24 5.05
C ARG A 158 17.33 6.92 4.83
N ASN A 159 17.06 6.28 3.69
CA ASN A 159 17.56 4.96 3.30
C ASN A 159 17.15 3.82 4.23
N ARG A 160 16.25 4.02 5.20
CA ARG A 160 15.84 2.98 6.14
C ARG A 160 14.39 2.61 5.97
N ILE A 161 14.15 1.33 5.74
CA ILE A 161 12.82 0.72 5.88
C ILE A 161 12.92 -0.54 6.71
N ASP A 162 11.95 -0.70 7.61
CA ASP A 162 11.70 -1.89 8.40
C ASP A 162 10.36 -2.51 7.94
N CYS A 163 10.37 -3.79 7.63
CA CYS A 163 9.18 -4.56 7.27
C CYS A 163 8.98 -5.68 8.29
N PHE A 164 7.79 -5.72 8.90
CA PHE A 164 7.39 -6.69 9.92
C PHE A 164 6.29 -7.62 9.39
N VAL A 165 6.39 -8.89 9.77
CA VAL A 165 5.42 -9.93 9.41
C VAL A 165 5.27 -10.94 10.54
N ARG A 166 4.13 -11.60 10.63
CA ARG A 166 3.96 -12.80 11.45
C ARG A 166 4.43 -14.04 10.66
N GLY A 167 5.24 -14.88 11.26
CA GLY A 167 5.70 -16.16 10.68
C GLY A 167 4.74 -17.33 10.97
N ALA A 168 5.04 -18.50 10.42
CA ALA A 168 4.26 -19.72 10.68
C ALA A 168 4.31 -20.26 12.12
N ASN A 169 5.27 -19.77 12.90
CA ASN A 169 5.38 -20.02 14.34
C ASN A 169 4.67 -18.95 15.19
N ASP A 170 3.84 -18.11 14.58
CA ASP A 170 3.16 -16.95 15.19
C ASP A 170 4.08 -15.88 15.82
N HIS A 171 5.40 -15.99 15.63
CA HIS A 171 6.33 -14.95 16.05
C HIS A 171 6.34 -13.79 15.05
N MET A 172 6.69 -12.61 15.55
CA MET A 172 7.01 -11.46 14.71
C MET A 172 8.43 -11.61 14.14
N TRP A 173 8.55 -11.45 12.83
CA TRP A 173 9.80 -11.39 12.10
C TRP A 173 9.94 -10.02 11.47
N HIS A 174 11.19 -9.55 11.35
CA HIS A 174 11.49 -8.29 10.69
C HIS A 174 12.60 -8.47 9.65
N LYS A 175 12.56 -7.65 8.60
CA LYS A 175 13.63 -7.46 7.62
C LYS A 175 13.78 -5.97 7.36
N TRP A 176 15.01 -5.52 7.15
CA TRP A 176 15.27 -4.10 6.90
C TRP A 176 16.14 -3.86 5.67
N TYR A 177 16.02 -2.66 5.13
CA TYR A 177 16.93 -2.05 4.16
C TYR A 177 17.63 -0.86 4.80
N SER A 178 18.90 -0.65 4.44
CA SER A 178 19.76 0.45 4.89
C SER A 178 20.71 0.88 3.78
#